data_AF-A0A8G2FFE5-F1
#
_entry.id   AF-A0A8G2FFE5-F1
#
_cell.length_a   1.000
_cell.length_b   1.000
_cell.length_c   1.000
_cell.angle_alpha   90.00
_cell.angle_beta   90.00
_cell.angle_gamma   90.00
#
_symmetry.space_group_name_H-M   'P 1'
#
loop_
_entity.id
_entity.type
_entity.pdbx_description
1 polymer ?
#
loop_
_entity_poly.entity_id
_entity_poly.type
_entity_poly.pdbx_seq_one_letter_code
_entity_poly.pdbx_strand_id
1 'polypeptide(L)'
;MGADLYAALEGCADGAPVVLRGVECLAMCALGCSAAISMPGKWSYLLGGLRPEMAGDLMDYARSYVASGSGTIMPSRRAASLKDMIVGRVPSIESGMREAAE
;
A
#
# COMPACT_ATOMS: atom_id res chain seq x y z
N MET A 1 14.45 -7.54 -8.90
CA MET A 1 13.97 -7.02 -7.61
C MET A 1 12.55 -6.46 -7.70
N GLY A 2 12.29 -5.40 -8.49
CA GLY A 2 10.92 -4.86 -8.66
C GLY A 2 9.96 -5.81 -9.40
N ALA A 3 10.43 -6.43 -10.48
CA ALA A 3 9.68 -7.46 -11.20
C ALA A 3 9.38 -8.69 -10.32
N ASP A 4 10.32 -9.09 -9.46
CA ASP A 4 10.14 -10.23 -8.55
C ASP A 4 9.07 -9.93 -7.49
N LEU A 5 9.06 -8.71 -6.94
CA LEU A 5 8.00 -8.27 -6.02
C LEU A 5 6.64 -8.26 -6.72
N TYR A 6 6.58 -7.77 -7.96
CA TYR A 6 5.35 -7.74 -8.74
C TYR A 6 4.81 -9.15 -9.00
N ALA A 7 5.66 -10.08 -9.45
CA ALA A 7 5.29 -11.48 -9.67
C ALA A 7 4.84 -12.17 -8.37
N ALA A 8 5.52 -11.90 -7.24
CA ALA A 8 5.10 -12.41 -5.94
C ALA A 8 3.72 -11.88 -5.52
N LEU A 9 3.43 -10.59 -5.79
CA LEU A 9 2.13 -9.99 -5.53
C LEU A 9 1.03 -10.59 -6.41
N GLU A 10 1.31 -10.85 -7.69
CA GLU A 10 0.37 -11.54 -8.58
C GLU A 10 0.02 -12.93 -8.06
N GLY A 11 0.99 -13.68 -7.57
CA GLY A 11 0.76 -14.99 -6.94
C GLY A 11 -0.08 -14.94 -5.64
N CYS A 12 -0.20 -13.77 -5.00
CA CYS A 12 -1.04 -13.57 -3.81
C CYS A 12 -2.40 -12.91 -4.12
N ALA A 13 -2.61 -12.42 -5.35
CA ALA A 13 -3.75 -11.58 -5.71
C ALA A 13 -5.06 -12.37 -5.95
N ASP A 14 -5.01 -13.70 -5.97
CA ASP A 14 -6.18 -14.53 -6.27
C ASP A 14 -7.36 -14.22 -5.32
N GLY A 15 -8.48 -13.80 -5.94
CA GLY A 15 -9.70 -13.41 -5.25
C GLY A 15 -9.62 -12.15 -4.39
N ALA A 16 -8.51 -11.40 -4.45
CA ALA A 16 -8.42 -10.11 -3.78
C ALA A 16 -9.23 -9.05 -4.56
N PRO A 17 -10.00 -8.18 -3.89
CA PRO A 17 -10.64 -7.03 -4.53
C PRO A 17 -9.62 -5.90 -4.80
N VAL A 18 -8.48 -6.25 -5.39
CA VAL A 18 -7.31 -5.39 -5.61
C VAL A 18 -6.89 -5.51 -7.06
N VAL A 19 -6.56 -4.38 -7.67
CA VAL A 19 -6.02 -4.31 -9.03
C VAL A 19 -4.54 -3.99 -8.95
N LEU A 20 -3.69 -4.93 -9.36
CA LEU A 20 -2.25 -4.70 -9.46
C LEU A 20 -1.91 -4.00 -10.78
N ARG A 21 -0.99 -3.03 -10.69
CA ARG A 21 -0.46 -2.26 -11.81
C ARG A 21 1.04 -2.05 -11.61
N GLY A 22 1.84 -2.51 -12.56
CA GLY A 22 3.22 -2.08 -12.68
C GLY A 22 3.27 -0.61 -13.11
N VAL A 23 4.12 0.18 -12.46
CA VAL A 23 4.37 1.58 -12.82
C VAL A 23 5.87 1.82 -12.92
N GLU A 24 6.28 2.76 -13.74
CA GLU A 24 7.71 3.00 -14.01
C GLU A 24 8.39 3.79 -12.89
N CYS A 25 7.68 4.68 -12.20
CA CYS A 25 8.29 5.57 -11.23
C CYS A 25 7.34 6.01 -10.11
N LEU A 26 7.84 5.96 -8.87
CA LEU A 26 7.26 6.61 -7.70
C LEU A 26 8.25 7.61 -7.05
N ALA A 27 9.37 7.91 -7.72
CA ALA A 27 10.46 8.76 -7.24
C ALA A 27 11.07 8.34 -5.88
N MET A 28 10.93 7.07 -5.50
CA MET A 28 11.41 6.51 -4.23
C MET A 28 12.66 5.61 -4.41
N CYS A 29 13.53 5.90 -5.39
CA CYS A 29 14.64 5.03 -5.75
C CYS A 29 15.58 4.69 -4.58
N ALA A 30 15.79 5.63 -3.65
CA ALA A 30 16.62 5.42 -2.47
C ALA A 30 16.05 4.38 -1.48
N LEU A 31 14.75 4.09 -1.56
CA LEU A 31 14.07 3.13 -0.69
C LEU A 31 13.92 1.75 -1.36
N GLY A 32 14.48 1.54 -2.55
CA GLY A 32 14.37 0.26 -3.26
C GLY A 32 12.96 0.01 -3.81
N CYS A 33 12.48 -1.23 -3.70
CA CYS A 33 11.14 -1.56 -4.19
C CYS A 33 10.07 -0.84 -3.38
N SER A 34 9.11 -0.26 -4.09
CA SER A 34 8.08 0.59 -3.52
C SER A 34 6.73 0.29 -4.14
N ALA A 35 5.67 0.65 -3.44
CA ALA A 35 4.30 0.50 -3.88
C ALA A 35 3.46 1.69 -3.42
N ALA A 36 2.37 1.92 -4.14
CA ALA A 36 1.31 2.82 -3.71
C ALA A 36 0.01 2.03 -3.60
N ILE A 37 -0.76 2.26 -2.53
CA ILE A 37 -2.12 1.72 -2.39
C ILE A 37 -3.06 2.92 -2.32
N SER A 38 -4.06 2.93 -3.19
CA SER A 38 -5.01 4.02 -3.32
C SER A 38 -6.40 3.51 -3.68
N MET A 39 -7.41 4.30 -3.30
CA MET A 39 -8.80 4.11 -3.68
C MET A 39 -9.51 5.47 -3.59
N PRO A 40 -10.48 5.76 -4.48
CA PRO A 40 -11.34 6.93 -4.38
C PRO A 40 -11.89 7.12 -2.95
N GLY A 41 -11.94 8.37 -2.50
CA GLY A 41 -12.41 8.75 -1.16
C GLY A 41 -11.54 8.31 0.03
N LYS A 42 -10.39 7.67 -0.17
CA LYS A 42 -9.54 7.13 0.91
C LYS A 42 -8.13 7.72 0.91
N TRP A 43 -7.48 7.71 2.08
CA TRP A 43 -6.04 8.01 2.18
C TRP A 43 -5.25 7.06 1.28
N SER A 44 -4.34 7.59 0.47
CA SER A 44 -3.37 6.77 -0.26
C SER A 44 -2.13 6.54 0.59
N TYR A 45 -1.51 5.37 0.48
CA TYR A 45 -0.30 5.00 1.21
C TYR A 45 0.87 4.82 0.24
N LEU A 46 2.02 5.37 0.60
CA LEU A 46 3.30 5.12 -0.06
C LEU A 46 4.11 4.17 0.81
N LEU A 47 4.57 3.08 0.22
CA LEU A 47 5.40 2.08 0.85
C LEU A 47 6.76 2.01 0.15
N GLY A 48 7.84 1.90 0.92
CA GLY A 48 9.21 1.71 0.44
C GLY A 48 9.90 0.60 1.21
N GLY A 49 11.08 0.16 0.74
CA GLY A 49 11.86 -0.90 1.40
C GLY A 49 11.27 -2.30 1.21
N LEU A 50 10.37 -2.48 0.24
CA LEU A 50 9.66 -3.74 0.05
C LEU A 50 10.59 -4.83 -0.51
N ARG A 51 10.26 -6.07 -0.18
CA ARG A 51 10.94 -7.27 -0.70
C ARG A 51 9.92 -8.31 -1.12
N PRO A 52 10.22 -9.20 -2.08
CA PRO A 52 9.26 -10.19 -2.58
C PRO A 52 8.63 -11.05 -1.48
N GLU A 53 9.37 -11.37 -0.41
CA GLU A 53 8.89 -12.19 0.70
C GLU A 53 7.79 -11.50 1.52
N MET A 54 7.64 -10.18 1.37
CA MET A 54 6.59 -9.38 2.03
C MET A 54 5.27 -9.35 1.23
N ALA A 55 5.19 -10.00 0.07
CA ALA A 55 4.03 -9.90 -0.83
C ALA A 55 2.72 -10.35 -0.16
N GLY A 56 2.75 -11.43 0.64
CA GLY A 56 1.58 -11.89 1.39
C GLY A 56 1.09 -10.84 2.40
N ASP A 57 2.00 -10.34 3.24
CA ASP A 57 1.69 -9.29 4.21
C ASP A 57 1.18 -7.99 3.54
N LEU A 58 1.75 -7.63 2.38
CA LEU A 58 1.32 -6.47 1.60
C LEU A 58 -0.08 -6.67 1.00
N MET A 59 -0.41 -7.88 0.57
CA MET A 59 -1.75 -8.22 0.09
C MET A 59 -2.77 -8.18 1.24
N ASP A 60 -2.42 -8.69 2.42
CA ASP A 60 -3.28 -8.60 3.62
C ASP A 60 -3.49 -7.15 4.07
N TYR A 61 -2.45 -6.32 3.96
CA TYR A 61 -2.57 -4.88 4.16
C TYR A 61 -3.54 -4.27 3.15
N ALA A 62 -3.45 -4.63 1.86
CA ALA A 62 -4.36 -4.15 0.82
C ALA A 62 -5.81 -4.61 1.07
N ARG A 63 -6.04 -5.85 1.52
CA ARG A 63 -7.38 -6.35 1.91
C ARG A 63 -7.95 -5.55 3.08
N SER A 64 -7.14 -5.30 4.10
CA SER A 64 -7.52 -4.46 5.25
C SER A 64 -7.84 -3.03 4.82
N TYR A 65 -7.05 -2.47 3.90
CA TYR A 65 -7.27 -1.16 3.31
C TYR A 65 -8.61 -1.06 2.58
N VAL A 66 -8.94 -2.06 1.76
CA VAL A 66 -10.25 -2.15 1.08
C VAL A 66 -11.39 -2.17 2.10
N ALA A 67 -11.27 -2.94 3.18
CA ALA A 67 -12.29 -3.03 4.24
C ALA A 67 -12.42 -1.76 5.10
N SER A 68 -11.39 -0.90 5.13
CA SER A 68 -11.42 0.33 5.92
C SER A 68 -12.30 1.42 5.28
N GLY A 69 -13.05 2.18 6.08
CA GLY A 69 -13.89 3.26 5.57
C GLY A 69 -13.11 4.41 4.94
N SER A 70 -12.10 4.92 5.65
CA SER A 70 -11.31 6.10 5.25
C SER A 70 -9.96 5.77 4.59
N GLY A 71 -9.59 4.48 4.50
CA GLY A 71 -8.25 4.05 4.10
C GLY A 71 -7.26 3.92 5.25
N THR A 72 -7.58 4.39 6.47
CA THR A 72 -6.59 4.42 7.55
C THR A 72 -6.39 3.06 8.21
N ILE A 73 -5.16 2.55 8.17
CA ILE A 73 -4.75 1.33 8.88
C ILE A 73 -3.87 1.68 10.08
N MET A 74 -4.37 1.33 11.27
CA MET A 74 -3.67 1.54 12.55
C MET A 74 -2.33 0.81 12.56
N PRO A 75 -1.24 1.41 13.09
CA PRO A 75 0.06 0.75 13.16
C PRO A 75 0.04 -0.64 13.81
N SER A 76 -0.80 -0.84 14.82
CA SER A 76 -0.96 -2.13 15.51
C SER A 76 -1.63 -3.23 14.67
N ARG A 77 -2.25 -2.88 13.54
CA ARG A 77 -2.90 -3.81 12.61
C ARG A 77 -2.00 -4.19 11.43
N ARG A 78 -0.80 -3.61 11.33
CA ARG A 78 0.15 -3.90 10.26
C ARG A 78 0.92 -5.17 10.59
N ALA A 79 1.22 -5.97 9.57
CA ALA A 79 2.18 -7.06 9.71
C ALA A 79 3.54 -6.50 10.15
N ALA A 80 4.29 -7.30 10.93
CA ALA A 80 5.58 -6.89 11.47
C ALA A 80 6.58 -6.49 10.36
N SER A 81 6.52 -7.16 9.20
CA SER A 81 7.35 -6.87 8.03
C SER A 81 7.09 -5.49 7.41
N LEU A 82 5.90 -4.91 7.64
CA LEU A 82 5.47 -3.62 7.08
C LEU A 82 5.49 -2.48 8.09
N LYS A 83 5.87 -2.74 9.35
CA LYS A 83 5.83 -1.76 10.44
C LYS A 83 6.46 -0.42 10.06
N ASP A 84 7.65 -0.49 9.48
CA ASP A 84 8.48 0.67 9.14
C ASP A 84 8.50 0.97 7.62
N MET A 85 7.62 0.31 6.85
CA MET A 85 7.62 0.44 5.38
C MET A 85 6.71 1.59 4.89
N ILE A 86 5.86 2.16 5.75
CA ILE A 86 5.02 3.30 5.38
C ILE A 86 5.86 4.58 5.38
N VAL A 87 6.07 5.13 4.19
CA VAL A 87 6.86 6.36 3.95
C VAL A 87 5.99 7.59 4.15
N GLY A 88 4.72 7.50 3.77
CA GLY A 88 3.79 8.62 3.88
C GLY A 88 2.37 8.24 3.50
N ARG A 89 1.46 9.20 3.70
CA ARG A 89 0.08 9.11 3.26
C ARG A 89 -0.32 10.40 2.56
N VAL A 90 -1.18 10.27 1.55
CA VAL A 90 -1.69 11.38 0.75
C VAL A 90 -3.21 11.39 0.89
N PRO A 91 -3.86 12.52 1.22
CA PRO A 91 -5.31 12.57 1.28
C PRO A 91 -5.91 12.34 -0.12
N SER A 92 -7.12 11.79 -0.18
CA SER A 92 -7.89 11.80 -1.42
C SER A 92 -8.20 13.24 -1.82
N ILE A 93 -8.09 13.52 -3.11
CA ILE A 93 -8.44 14.81 -3.71
C ILE A 93 -9.95 14.96 -3.94
N GLU A 94 -10.72 13.88 -3.76
CA GLU A 94 -12.17 13.93 -3.85
C GLU A 94 -12.74 14.64 -2.61
N SER A 95 -13.51 15.71 -2.87
CA SER A 95 -14.07 16.59 -1.84
C SER A 95 -14.88 15.82 -0.80
N GLY A 96 -14.36 15.73 0.42
CA GLY A 96 -15.04 15.08 1.54
C GLY A 96 -14.13 14.54 2.63
N MET A 97 -12.83 14.39 2.38
CA MET A 97 -11.89 14.04 3.43
C MET A 97 -11.66 15.24 4.35
N ARG A 98 -12.21 15.15 5.57
CA ARG A 98 -11.89 16.09 6.65
C ARG A 98 -10.38 16.10 6.86
N GLU A 99 -9.78 17.29 6.89
CA GLU A 99 -8.39 17.48 7.31
C GLU A 99 -8.17 16.79 8.66
N ALA A 100 -6.93 16.33 8.88
CA ALA A 100 -6.55 15.74 10.15
C ALA A 100 -6.88 16.76 11.26
N ALA A 101 -7.72 16.36 12.22
CA ALA A 101 -7.84 17.09 13.48
C ALA A 101 -6.44 17.22 14.06
N GLU A 102 -6.01 18.46 14.30
CA GLU A 102 -4.84 18.79 15.11
C GLU A 102 -4.92 18.15 16.51
#